data_AF-A0A1V6U7W7-F1
#
_entry.id   AF-A0A1V6U7W7-F1
#
_cell.length_a   1.000
_cell.length_b   1.000
_cell.length_c   1.000
_cell.angle_alpha   90.00
_cell.angle_beta   90.00
_cell.angle_gamma   90.00
#
_symmetry.space_group_name_H-M   'P 1'
#
loop_
_entity.id
_entity.type
_entity.pdbx_description
1 polymer ?
#
loop_
_entity_poly.entity_id
_entity_poly.type
_entity_poly.pdbx_seq_one_letter_code
_entity_poly.pdbx_strand_id
1 'polypeptide(L)'
;MPTTRLQKQEKGEELLHGIVEPKRVRKSKSAGSSAASKPARSGGTKKGQGKQQGPDLPHVALATSLLQRGANFQFTESLEQVRPSRIVWGPREVPITQQSQLPDGWSVDEPDLDEADVDGQIERCKERIREGIMPDLFKNRMTTFTAIKQQKMDMISSEPQGLGWEIVQRLDSLKKLERSLGDGDDNEDDLSNVKAIMTAYRSRKLTWDKDSVSYWSNGKLITGPQKLNMQELYSLSAKHGPRGFWVEGVHISLRNPTTQATNTMATTMTFDFLEDTGSSTMRIFSDDRFQIETLSGAPLPAVGQAIKQTAAGQIVVQNVILQANIMFNGQPLIPYWVDIQASVTPGRKGTSGDRLSGVWIQHLLFVLSMPDNTRRKHIGTDIGEMILNLPIPDYRNARPPRFV
;
A
#
# COMPACT_ATOMS: atom_id res chain seq x y z
N MET A 1 23.07 -9.18 -56.90
CA MET A 1 23.20 -10.25 -57.92
C MET A 1 24.67 -10.63 -57.95
N PRO A 2 25.06 -11.75 -57.30
CA PRO A 2 24.68 -13.09 -57.72
C PRO A 2 24.00 -13.92 -56.63
N THR A 3 23.22 -14.90 -57.09
CA THR A 3 22.40 -15.84 -56.33
C THR A 3 23.22 -16.99 -55.76
N THR A 4 23.01 -17.34 -54.49
CA THR A 4 23.48 -18.59 -53.92
C THR A 4 22.35 -19.34 -53.23
N ARG A 5 22.41 -20.65 -53.43
CA ARG A 5 21.37 -21.67 -53.48
C ARG A 5 21.01 -22.16 -52.07
N LEU A 6 19.72 -22.20 -51.76
CA LEU A 6 19.17 -22.81 -50.54
C LEU A 6 19.45 -24.31 -50.51
N GLN A 7 20.15 -24.78 -49.48
CA GLN A 7 20.18 -26.18 -49.08
C GLN A 7 19.22 -26.40 -47.91
N LYS A 8 18.26 -27.28 -48.16
CA LYS A 8 17.28 -27.84 -47.24
C LYS A 8 18.00 -28.79 -46.29
N GLN A 9 17.91 -28.55 -44.99
CA GLN A 9 18.34 -29.51 -43.96
C GLN A 9 17.14 -29.82 -43.07
N GLU A 10 16.56 -31.00 -43.30
CA GLU A 10 15.65 -31.68 -42.38
C GLU A 10 16.49 -32.26 -41.23
N LYS A 11 16.14 -31.93 -39.99
CA LYS A 11 16.49 -32.74 -38.82
C LYS A 11 15.28 -32.80 -37.90
N GLY A 12 14.81 -34.03 -37.70
CA GLY A 12 13.71 -34.35 -36.80
C GLY A 12 14.09 -34.15 -35.34
N GLU A 13 13.13 -33.66 -34.57
CA GLU A 13 13.16 -33.70 -33.13
C GLU A 13 12.60 -35.05 -32.66
N GLU A 14 13.47 -35.85 -32.05
CA GLU A 14 13.08 -36.96 -31.18
C GLU A 14 12.32 -36.39 -29.98
N LEU A 15 11.05 -36.76 -29.86
CA LEU A 15 10.23 -36.47 -28.69
C LEU A 15 10.70 -37.33 -27.51
N LEU A 16 10.91 -36.66 -26.38
CA LEU A 16 11.24 -37.22 -25.08
C LEU A 16 10.26 -38.32 -24.66
N HIS A 17 10.78 -39.53 -24.47
CA HIS A 17 10.14 -40.59 -23.69
C HIS A 17 10.34 -40.33 -22.19
N GLY A 18 9.25 -40.38 -21.42
CA GLY A 18 9.32 -40.68 -19.99
C GLY A 18 8.70 -39.65 -19.05
N ILE A 19 7.37 -39.51 -19.08
CA ILE A 19 6.62 -39.11 -17.89
C ILE A 19 5.73 -40.29 -17.49
N VAL A 20 6.11 -40.95 -16.40
CA VAL A 20 5.38 -42.04 -15.77
C VAL A 20 4.20 -41.42 -15.00
N GLU A 21 2.97 -41.67 -15.46
CA GLU A 21 1.76 -41.30 -14.73
C GLU A 21 1.68 -42.08 -13.39
N PRO A 22 1.36 -41.42 -12.26
CA PRO A 22 1.10 -42.12 -11.02
C PRO A 22 -0.24 -42.89 -11.11
N LYS A 23 -0.14 -44.23 -11.00
CA LYS A 23 -1.26 -45.16 -10.92
C LYS A 23 -2.23 -44.75 -9.80
N ARG A 24 -3.45 -44.36 -10.20
CA ARG A 24 -4.63 -44.28 -9.33
C ARG A 24 -4.86 -45.61 -8.61
N VAL A 25 -4.71 -45.61 -7.29
CA VAL A 25 -5.10 -46.72 -6.42
C VAL A 25 -6.63 -46.83 -6.41
N ARG A 26 -7.16 -47.89 -7.05
CA ARG A 26 -8.56 -48.33 -6.93
C ARG A 26 -8.80 -48.80 -5.49
N LYS A 27 -9.62 -48.09 -4.73
CA LYS A 27 -10.22 -48.62 -3.49
C LYS A 27 -11.18 -49.74 -3.85
N SER A 28 -10.89 -50.94 -3.34
CA SER A 28 -11.76 -52.11 -3.38
C SER A 28 -13.00 -51.88 -2.52
N LYS A 29 -14.15 -52.25 -3.07
CA LYS A 29 -15.40 -52.50 -2.34
C LYS A 29 -15.21 -53.75 -1.47
N SER A 30 -15.51 -53.65 -0.19
CA SER A 30 -15.93 -54.80 0.63
C SER A 30 -17.39 -54.60 1.03
N ALA A 31 -18.16 -55.67 0.83
CA ALA A 31 -19.55 -55.84 1.25
C ALA A 31 -19.59 -56.88 2.38
N GLY A 32 -20.61 -56.81 3.24
CA GLY A 32 -20.95 -57.80 4.26
C GLY A 32 -21.01 -57.19 5.67
N SER A 33 -22.20 -56.76 6.12
CA SER A 33 -23.12 -57.51 7.01
C SER A 33 -22.80 -57.29 8.50
N SER A 34 -23.58 -56.47 9.21
CA SER A 34 -24.81 -56.83 9.95
C SER A 34 -24.53 -56.96 11.45
N ALA A 35 -25.08 -56.05 12.26
CA ALA A 35 -25.61 -56.36 13.60
C ALA A 35 -26.32 -55.13 14.16
N ALA A 36 -27.61 -55.29 14.42
CA ALA A 36 -28.44 -54.36 15.15
C ALA A 36 -28.09 -54.40 16.64
N SER A 37 -27.98 -53.23 17.28
CA SER A 37 -28.25 -53.11 18.71
C SER A 37 -28.74 -51.69 19.02
N LYS A 38 -29.95 -51.59 19.58
CA LYS A 38 -30.44 -50.42 20.30
C LYS A 38 -29.76 -50.38 21.67
N PRO A 39 -29.63 -49.20 22.30
CA PRO A 39 -30.50 -49.01 23.46
C PRO A 39 -31.07 -47.59 23.57
N ALA A 40 -32.05 -47.49 24.46
CA ALA A 40 -32.81 -46.30 24.77
C ALA A 40 -32.31 -45.58 26.03
N ARG A 41 -32.55 -44.26 26.02
CA ARG A 41 -32.97 -43.37 27.13
C ARG A 41 -31.99 -42.87 28.20
N SER A 42 -32.33 -41.64 28.62
CA SER A 42 -31.87 -40.80 29.73
C SER A 42 -30.55 -40.07 29.46
N GLY A 43 -30.42 -38.75 29.62
CA GLY A 43 -31.15 -37.81 30.47
C GLY A 43 -30.11 -37.10 31.34
N GLY A 44 -29.72 -35.87 30.98
CA GLY A 44 -28.66 -35.18 31.71
C GLY A 44 -28.28 -33.84 31.08
N THR A 45 -29.11 -32.82 31.30
CA THR A 45 -28.78 -31.42 31.08
C THR A 45 -27.65 -30.98 32.02
N LYS A 46 -26.41 -30.91 31.51
CA LYS A 46 -25.34 -30.12 32.12
C LYS A 46 -25.16 -28.83 31.33
N LYS A 47 -25.60 -27.71 31.92
CA LYS A 47 -25.17 -26.36 31.55
C LYS A 47 -23.65 -26.27 31.74
N GLY A 48 -22.90 -26.60 30.71
CA GLY A 48 -21.52 -26.17 30.59
C GLY A 48 -21.53 -24.71 30.17
N GLN A 49 -21.06 -23.82 31.05
CA GLN A 49 -20.55 -22.52 30.62
C GLN A 49 -19.36 -22.78 29.71
N GLY A 50 -19.63 -22.96 28.42
CA GLY A 50 -18.62 -22.92 27.39
C GLY A 50 -18.08 -21.49 27.36
N LYS A 51 -16.94 -21.26 28.01
CA LYS A 51 -15.99 -20.26 27.50
C LYS A 51 -15.68 -20.71 26.07
N GLN A 52 -16.35 -20.10 25.09
CA GLN A 52 -15.86 -20.08 23.72
C GLN A 52 -14.57 -19.26 23.74
N GLN A 53 -13.50 -19.86 24.22
CA GLN A 53 -12.18 -19.53 23.71
C GLN A 53 -12.23 -20.01 22.26
N GLY A 54 -12.38 -19.05 21.34
CA GLY A 54 -12.16 -19.32 19.93
C GLY A 54 -10.79 -20.00 19.76
N PRO A 55 -10.60 -20.81 18.71
CA PRO A 55 -9.33 -21.46 18.47
C PRO A 55 -8.21 -20.42 18.56
N ASP A 56 -7.26 -20.67 19.46
CA ASP A 56 -6.09 -19.84 19.68
C ASP A 56 -5.19 -20.04 18.45
N LEU A 57 -5.51 -19.32 17.38
CA LEU A 57 -4.86 -19.45 16.09
C LEU A 57 -3.42 -18.93 16.23
N PRO A 58 -2.38 -19.77 16.02
CA PRO A 58 -0.99 -19.39 16.29
C PRO A 58 -0.53 -18.13 15.57
N HIS A 59 -1.05 -17.88 14.37
CA HIS A 59 -0.72 -16.69 13.59
C HIS A 59 -1.43 -15.42 14.10
N VAL A 60 -2.63 -15.54 14.67
CA VAL A 60 -3.30 -14.40 15.31
C VAL A 60 -2.62 -14.05 16.61
N ALA A 61 -2.19 -15.05 17.38
CA ALA A 61 -1.35 -14.86 18.54
C ALA A 61 -0.02 -14.18 18.16
N LEU A 62 0.60 -14.59 17.05
CA LEU A 62 1.78 -13.93 16.50
C LEU A 62 1.48 -12.47 16.12
N ALA A 63 0.50 -12.22 15.26
CA ALA A 63 0.17 -10.87 14.79
C ALA A 63 -0.25 -9.93 15.94
N THR A 64 -0.98 -10.45 16.93
CA THR A 64 -1.33 -9.72 18.16
C THR A 64 -0.10 -9.45 19.02
N SER A 65 0.80 -10.42 19.16
CA SER A 65 2.09 -10.24 19.85
C SER A 65 2.96 -9.18 19.17
N LEU A 66 2.89 -9.08 17.84
CA LEU A 66 3.61 -8.07 17.06
C LEU A 66 3.04 -6.68 17.28
N LEU A 67 1.71 -6.53 17.21
CA LEU A 67 1.06 -5.27 17.54
C LEU A 67 1.36 -4.82 18.98
N GLN A 68 1.32 -5.74 19.95
CA GLN A 68 1.67 -5.44 21.34
C GLN A 68 3.14 -5.04 21.51
N ARG A 69 4.06 -5.71 20.81
CA ARG A 69 5.48 -5.31 20.81
C ARG A 69 5.67 -3.93 20.20
N GLY A 70 5.06 -3.65 19.05
CA GLY A 70 5.07 -2.32 18.44
C GLY A 70 4.54 -1.24 19.39
N ALA A 71 3.43 -1.49 20.08
CA ALA A 71 2.90 -0.55 21.07
C ALA A 71 3.85 -0.27 22.24
N ASN A 72 4.70 -1.23 22.61
CA ASN A 72 5.73 -1.06 23.65
C ASN A 72 6.99 -0.35 23.12
N PHE A 73 7.21 -0.34 21.80
CA PHE A 73 8.12 0.60 21.14
C PHE A 73 7.42 1.95 20.95
N GLN A 74 6.97 2.56 22.05
CA GLN A 74 6.77 4.01 22.04
C GLN A 74 8.13 4.63 21.79
N PHE A 75 8.39 5.01 20.53
CA PHE A 75 9.47 5.91 20.22
C PHE A 75 9.25 7.13 21.11
N THR A 76 10.16 7.32 22.07
CA THR A 76 10.31 8.57 22.81
C THR A 76 10.13 9.70 21.82
N GLU A 77 9.24 10.62 22.18
CA GLU A 77 8.81 11.81 21.44
C GLU A 77 9.75 12.16 20.30
N SER A 78 9.16 12.27 19.09
CA SER A 78 9.63 13.13 18.00
C SER A 78 10.80 13.96 18.47
N LEU A 79 12.04 13.56 18.13
CA LEU A 79 13.18 14.45 18.26
C LEU A 79 12.75 15.69 17.49
N GLU A 80 12.26 16.72 18.19
CA GLU A 80 11.92 17.98 17.59
C GLU A 80 13.20 18.37 16.88
N GLN A 81 13.21 18.23 15.55
CA GLN A 81 14.35 18.64 14.77
C GLN A 81 14.49 20.12 15.08
N VAL A 82 15.56 20.45 15.81
CA VAL A 82 15.88 21.83 16.14
C VAL A 82 16.15 22.50 14.82
N ARG A 83 15.12 23.18 14.28
CA ARG A 83 15.23 23.87 13.01
C ARG A 83 16.27 24.98 13.18
N PRO A 84 17.17 25.17 12.21
CA PRO A 84 18.13 26.26 12.27
C PRO A 84 17.40 27.60 12.38
N SER A 85 18.06 28.58 12.98
CA SER A 85 17.49 29.93 13.05
C SER A 85 17.39 30.54 11.65
N ARG A 86 16.31 31.28 11.41
CA ARG A 86 16.07 32.00 10.16
C ARG A 86 17.21 32.98 9.85
N ILE A 87 17.71 32.96 8.61
CA ILE A 87 18.73 33.88 8.11
C ILE A 87 18.10 34.86 7.09
N VAL A 88 18.32 36.14 7.31
CA VAL A 88 17.92 37.25 6.42
C VAL A 88 19.17 37.81 5.75
N TRP A 89 19.20 37.91 4.42
CA TRP A 89 20.38 38.35 3.66
C TRP A 89 20.33 39.81 3.26
N GLY A 90 19.13 40.40 3.24
CA GLY A 90 18.91 41.79 2.88
C GLY A 90 18.90 42.05 1.36
N PRO A 91 18.38 43.21 0.94
CA PRO A 91 18.29 43.61 -0.47
C PRO A 91 19.67 43.84 -1.09
N ARG A 92 19.82 43.45 -2.36
CA ARG A 92 21.02 43.66 -3.17
C ARG A 92 20.72 44.56 -4.36
N GLU A 93 21.67 45.43 -4.71
CA GLU A 93 21.57 46.29 -5.90
C GLU A 93 21.66 45.47 -7.20
N VAL A 94 22.53 44.45 -7.21
CA VAL A 94 22.71 43.54 -8.35
C VAL A 94 22.16 42.16 -7.96
N PRO A 95 21.12 41.66 -8.66
CA PRO A 95 20.58 40.33 -8.38
C PRO A 95 21.60 39.22 -8.62
N ILE A 96 21.69 38.29 -7.67
CA ILE A 96 22.44 37.03 -7.82
C ILE A 96 21.61 36.11 -8.70
N THR A 97 22.12 35.78 -9.88
CA THR A 97 21.48 34.85 -10.83
C THR A 97 22.30 33.58 -11.06
N GLN A 98 23.53 33.54 -10.52
CA GLN A 98 24.46 32.42 -10.66
C GLN A 98 24.71 31.77 -9.31
N GLN A 99 24.73 30.44 -9.28
CA GLN A 99 24.92 29.67 -8.04
C GLN A 99 26.29 29.95 -7.39
N SER A 100 27.32 30.26 -8.18
CA SER A 100 28.66 30.59 -7.67
C SER A 100 28.75 31.94 -6.92
N GLN A 101 27.70 32.75 -6.96
CA GLN A 101 27.63 34.05 -6.29
C GLN A 101 26.75 34.02 -5.03
N LEU A 102 26.24 32.84 -4.66
CA LEU A 102 25.38 32.69 -3.49
C LEU A 102 26.18 32.95 -2.20
N PRO A 103 25.55 33.55 -1.17
CA PRO A 103 26.18 33.77 0.12
C PRO A 103 26.53 32.45 0.83
N ASP A 104 27.61 32.46 1.61
CA ASP A 104 27.99 31.31 2.44
C ASP A 104 26.85 30.92 3.41
N GLY A 105 26.46 29.65 3.41
CA GLY A 105 25.38 29.13 4.25
C GLY A 105 23.97 29.28 3.66
N TRP A 106 23.83 29.88 2.47
CA TRP A 106 22.57 29.86 1.75
C TRP A 106 22.26 28.46 1.22
N SER A 107 21.00 28.03 1.34
CA SER A 107 20.51 26.78 0.76
C SER A 107 19.21 27.03 0.02
N VAL A 108 19.03 26.34 -1.12
CA VAL A 108 17.77 26.34 -1.84
C VAL A 108 16.66 25.69 -1.01
N ASP A 109 16.97 24.78 -0.10
CA ASP A 109 15.97 23.99 0.61
C ASP A 109 15.29 24.76 1.76
N GLU A 110 15.84 25.92 2.17
CA GLU A 110 15.29 26.77 3.24
C GLU A 110 15.05 25.96 4.55
N PRO A 111 16.11 25.40 5.16
CA PRO A 111 16.00 24.36 6.20
C PRO A 111 15.36 24.83 7.51
N ASP A 112 15.18 26.15 7.71
CA ASP A 112 14.48 26.74 8.84
C ASP A 112 12.95 26.70 8.68
N LEU A 113 12.44 26.31 7.52
CA LEU A 113 11.04 26.36 7.15
C LEU A 113 10.46 24.95 6.92
N ASP A 114 9.22 24.74 7.37
CA ASP A 114 8.50 23.51 7.08
C ASP A 114 8.15 23.44 5.58
N GLU A 115 8.39 22.30 4.94
CA GLU A 115 7.93 22.07 3.57
C GLU A 115 6.40 22.04 3.47
N ALA A 116 5.71 21.64 4.55
CA ALA A 116 4.25 21.63 4.62
C ALA A 116 3.65 23.04 4.85
N ASP A 117 4.45 24.02 5.29
CA ASP A 117 4.02 25.41 5.47
C ASP A 117 4.03 26.16 4.12
N VAL A 118 3.06 25.84 3.26
CA VAL A 118 2.92 26.43 1.93
C VAL A 118 2.88 27.96 1.98
N ASP A 119 2.29 28.55 3.03
CA ASP A 119 2.20 30.00 3.18
C ASP A 119 3.55 30.61 3.54
N GLY A 120 4.25 30.03 4.52
CA GLY A 120 5.61 30.41 4.84
C GLY A 120 6.56 30.26 3.63
N GLN A 121 6.36 29.22 2.82
CA GLN A 121 7.14 28.97 1.61
C GLN A 121 6.90 30.05 0.54
N ILE A 122 5.65 30.49 0.36
CA ILE A 122 5.32 31.61 -0.54
C ILE A 122 5.95 32.92 -0.02
N GLU A 123 5.88 33.20 1.28
CA GLU A 123 6.49 34.41 1.85
C GLU A 123 8.02 34.38 1.74
N ARG A 124 8.66 33.22 1.95
CA ARG A 124 10.10 33.04 1.73
C ARG A 124 10.48 33.28 0.27
N CYS A 125 9.68 32.82 -0.68
CA CYS A 125 9.92 33.12 -2.09
C CYS A 125 9.86 34.63 -2.37
N LYS A 126 8.85 35.33 -1.84
CA LYS A 126 8.74 36.80 -1.98
C LYS A 126 9.93 37.54 -1.37
N GLU A 127 10.38 37.09 -0.20
CA GLU A 127 11.57 37.61 0.48
C GLU A 127 12.81 37.46 -0.40
N ARG A 128 13.10 36.25 -0.91
CA ARG A 128 14.26 35.99 -1.76
C ARG A 128 14.25 36.78 -3.07
N ILE A 129 13.07 36.95 -3.67
CA ILE A 129 12.89 37.83 -4.84
C ILE A 129 13.24 39.28 -4.49
N ARG A 130 12.80 39.78 -3.33
CA ARG A 130 13.11 41.14 -2.85
C ARG A 130 14.58 41.31 -2.49
N GLU A 131 15.22 40.27 -1.95
CA GLU A 131 16.65 40.24 -1.66
C GLU A 131 17.51 40.20 -2.94
N GLY A 132 16.90 39.91 -4.09
CA GLY A 132 17.61 39.74 -5.34
C GLY A 132 18.42 38.45 -5.40
N ILE A 133 18.05 37.41 -4.63
CA ILE A 133 18.76 36.12 -4.62
C ILE A 133 17.98 35.12 -5.47
N MET A 134 18.55 34.71 -6.60
CA MET A 134 17.96 33.75 -7.56
C MET A 134 16.49 34.07 -7.91
N PRO A 135 16.17 35.31 -8.32
CA PRO A 135 14.78 35.77 -8.41
C PRO A 135 13.91 34.92 -9.34
N ASP A 136 14.46 34.40 -10.45
CA ASP A 136 13.68 33.58 -11.39
C ASP A 136 13.39 32.17 -10.85
N LEU A 137 14.34 31.58 -10.10
CA LEU A 137 14.12 30.32 -9.39
C LEU A 137 12.96 30.45 -8.39
N PHE A 138 12.97 31.53 -7.59
CA PHE A 138 11.92 31.74 -6.60
C PHE A 138 10.59 32.21 -7.18
N LYS A 139 10.56 32.88 -8.35
CA LYS A 139 9.30 33.12 -9.08
C LYS A 139 8.66 31.80 -9.52
N ASN A 140 9.47 30.87 -10.06
CA ASN A 140 9.00 29.55 -10.46
C ASN A 140 8.48 28.75 -9.26
N ARG A 141 9.28 28.70 -8.18
CA ARG A 141 8.89 28.03 -6.93
C ARG A 141 7.63 28.64 -6.30
N MET A 142 7.52 29.97 -6.28
CA MET A 142 6.31 30.68 -5.82
C MET A 142 5.09 30.32 -6.66
N THR A 143 5.24 30.19 -7.98
CA THR A 143 4.17 29.76 -8.88
C THR A 143 3.70 28.35 -8.51
N THR A 144 4.64 27.42 -8.26
CA THR A 144 4.32 26.06 -7.81
C THR A 144 3.58 26.06 -6.47
N PHE A 145 4.06 26.78 -5.46
CA PHE A 145 3.38 26.81 -4.16
C PHE A 145 2.03 27.52 -4.21
N THR A 146 1.88 28.56 -5.04
CA THR A 146 0.59 29.21 -5.26
C THR A 146 -0.41 28.24 -5.88
N ALA A 147 0.02 27.42 -6.84
CA ALA A 147 -0.81 26.37 -7.42
C ALA A 147 -1.18 25.28 -6.39
N ILE A 148 -0.24 24.86 -5.54
CA ILE A 148 -0.50 23.92 -4.44
C ILE A 148 -1.51 24.51 -3.44
N LYS A 149 -1.34 25.79 -3.07
CA LYS A 149 -2.26 26.51 -2.19
C LYS A 149 -3.66 26.58 -2.79
N GLN A 150 -3.78 26.94 -4.06
CA GLN A 150 -5.06 26.99 -4.75
C GLN A 150 -5.71 25.60 -4.79
N GLN A 151 -4.96 24.56 -5.15
CA GLN A 151 -5.46 23.19 -5.14
C GLN A 151 -5.96 22.77 -3.75
N LYS A 152 -5.22 23.09 -2.69
CA LYS A 152 -5.64 22.86 -1.30
C LYS A 152 -6.94 23.60 -0.97
N MET A 153 -7.05 24.87 -1.36
CA MET A 153 -8.28 25.66 -1.18
C MET A 153 -9.45 25.08 -1.96
N ASP A 154 -9.25 24.66 -3.21
CA ASP A 154 -10.27 24.05 -4.05
C ASP A 154 -10.77 22.75 -3.42
N MET A 155 -9.86 21.90 -2.93
CA MET A 155 -10.20 20.66 -2.21
C MET A 155 -11.02 20.94 -0.95
N ILE A 156 -10.59 21.89 -0.11
CA ILE A 156 -11.32 22.30 1.09
C ILE A 156 -12.70 22.85 0.73
N SER A 157 -12.80 23.66 -0.32
CA SER A 157 -14.07 24.24 -0.78
C SER A 157 -15.03 23.20 -1.36
N SER A 158 -14.50 22.07 -1.84
CA SER A 158 -15.29 20.96 -2.39
C SER A 158 -15.92 20.06 -1.32
N GLU A 159 -15.64 20.32 -0.04
CA GLU A 159 -16.09 19.52 1.09
C GLU A 159 -16.80 20.37 2.15
N PRO A 160 -17.60 19.77 3.05
CA PRO A 160 -18.26 20.50 4.13
C PRO A 160 -17.26 21.32 4.98
N GLN A 161 -17.66 22.52 5.37
CA GLN A 161 -16.83 23.39 6.21
C GLN A 161 -16.44 22.71 7.54
N GLY A 162 -15.24 23.01 8.04
CA GLY A 162 -14.76 22.54 9.34
C GLY A 162 -14.23 21.10 9.36
N LEU A 163 -13.96 20.49 8.20
CA LEU A 163 -13.17 19.25 8.14
C LEU A 163 -11.67 19.55 8.23
N GLY A 164 -10.93 18.67 8.91
CA GLY A 164 -9.47 18.72 8.96
C GLY A 164 -8.84 18.45 7.59
N TRP A 165 -7.62 18.94 7.37
CA TRP A 165 -6.93 18.82 6.09
C TRP A 165 -6.69 17.35 5.69
N GLU A 166 -6.39 16.51 6.67
CA GLU A 166 -6.16 15.07 6.51
C GLU A 166 -7.43 14.36 6.02
N ILE A 167 -8.59 14.73 6.56
CA ILE A 167 -9.90 14.21 6.11
C ILE A 167 -10.17 14.66 4.68
N VAL A 168 -9.91 15.93 4.34
CA VAL A 168 -10.10 16.45 2.98
C VAL A 168 -9.18 15.73 1.97
N GLN A 169 -7.92 15.51 2.31
CA GLN A 169 -7.00 14.71 1.50
C GLN A 169 -7.50 13.27 1.32
N ARG A 170 -7.96 12.65 2.41
CA ARG A 170 -8.50 11.28 2.33
C ARG A 170 -9.76 11.22 1.47
N LEU A 171 -10.67 12.20 1.59
CA LEU A 171 -11.87 12.30 0.76
C LEU A 171 -11.54 12.45 -0.74
N ASP A 172 -10.50 13.21 -1.09
CA ASP A 172 -10.03 13.28 -2.49
C ASP A 172 -9.50 11.93 -3.00
N SER A 173 -8.71 11.21 -2.18
CA SER A 173 -8.29 9.84 -2.49
C SER A 173 -9.48 8.88 -2.65
N LEU A 174 -10.48 8.97 -1.78
CA LEU A 174 -11.71 8.16 -1.87
C LEU A 174 -12.56 8.51 -3.10
N LYS A 175 -12.63 9.78 -3.53
CA LYS A 175 -13.29 10.18 -4.80
C LYS A 175 -12.60 9.61 -6.03
N LYS A 176 -11.27 9.53 -6.02
CA LYS A 176 -10.50 8.88 -7.10
C LYS A 176 -10.78 7.39 -7.14
N LEU A 177 -10.79 6.75 -5.97
CA LEU A 177 -11.14 5.34 -5.83
C LEU A 177 -12.59 5.06 -6.26
N GLU A 178 -13.55 5.90 -5.85
CA GLU A 178 -14.96 5.81 -6.25
C GLU A 178 -15.11 5.81 -7.77
N ARG A 179 -14.43 6.74 -8.47
CA ARG A 179 -14.40 6.78 -9.94
C ARG A 179 -13.83 5.49 -10.53
N SER A 180 -12.68 5.03 -10.03
CA SER A 180 -12.05 3.80 -10.51
C SER A 180 -12.91 2.55 -10.28
N LEU A 181 -13.68 2.50 -9.19
CA LEU A 181 -14.57 1.36 -8.90
C LEU A 181 -15.87 1.43 -9.71
N GLY A 182 -16.37 2.64 -10.01
CA GLY A 182 -17.60 2.86 -10.78
C GLY A 182 -17.53 2.43 -12.24
N ASP A 183 -16.32 2.34 -12.81
CA ASP A 183 -16.11 1.93 -14.20
C ASP A 183 -16.21 0.40 -14.43
N GLY A 184 -16.49 -0.41 -13.38
CA GLY A 184 -16.58 -1.87 -13.48
C GLY A 184 -17.81 -2.49 -12.80
N ASP A 185 -18.47 -3.44 -13.50
CA ASP A 185 -19.69 -4.13 -13.02
C ASP A 185 -19.51 -4.98 -11.75
N ASP A 186 -18.28 -5.41 -11.43
CA ASP A 186 -18.01 -6.40 -10.36
C ASP A 186 -17.66 -5.77 -8.98
N ASN A 187 -17.71 -4.44 -8.85
CA ASN A 187 -17.17 -3.69 -7.70
C ASN A 187 -18.22 -3.07 -6.76
N GLU A 188 -19.49 -3.47 -6.86
CA GLU A 188 -20.60 -2.82 -6.15
C GLU A 188 -20.40 -2.80 -4.62
N ASP A 189 -19.91 -3.90 -4.04
CA ASP A 189 -19.70 -4.00 -2.59
C ASP A 189 -18.62 -3.03 -2.09
N ASP A 190 -17.49 -2.93 -2.80
CA ASP A 190 -16.37 -2.07 -2.40
C ASP A 190 -16.71 -0.59 -2.65
N LEU A 191 -17.42 -0.30 -3.74
CA LEU A 191 -17.96 1.03 -4.02
C LEU A 191 -18.93 1.48 -2.92
N SER A 192 -19.76 0.57 -2.39
CA SER A 192 -20.68 0.86 -1.30
C SER A 192 -19.93 1.25 -0.01
N ASN A 193 -18.83 0.57 0.32
CA ASN A 193 -17.96 0.93 1.44
C ASN A 193 -17.33 2.31 1.25
N VAL A 194 -16.75 2.57 0.08
CA VAL A 194 -16.10 3.86 -0.23
C VAL A 194 -17.10 5.02 -0.04
N LYS A 195 -18.30 4.89 -0.59
CA LYS A 195 -19.38 5.88 -0.41
C LYS A 195 -19.76 6.06 1.05
N ALA A 196 -19.92 4.96 1.80
CA ALA A 196 -20.28 5.00 3.21
C ALA A 196 -19.21 5.67 4.08
N ILE A 197 -17.94 5.40 3.81
CA ILE A 197 -16.79 6.04 4.47
C ILE A 197 -16.77 7.54 4.16
N MET A 198 -16.93 7.94 2.90
CA MET A 198 -17.01 9.35 2.50
C MET A 198 -18.17 10.06 3.24
N THR A 199 -19.34 9.44 3.32
CA THR A 199 -20.48 9.97 4.07
C THR A 199 -20.17 10.08 5.57
N ALA A 200 -19.47 9.12 6.16
CA ALA A 200 -19.12 9.14 7.57
C ALA A 200 -18.13 10.27 7.92
N TYR A 201 -17.13 10.52 7.08
CA TYR A 201 -16.23 11.68 7.22
C TYR A 201 -16.99 13.00 7.07
N ARG A 202 -17.79 13.14 6.00
CA ARG A 202 -18.57 14.38 5.75
C ARG A 202 -19.57 14.69 6.85
N SER A 203 -20.15 13.66 7.46
CA SER A 203 -21.06 13.79 8.60
C SER A 203 -20.36 13.85 9.96
N ARG A 204 -19.02 13.82 9.98
CA ARG A 204 -18.18 13.79 11.19
C ARG A 204 -18.48 12.64 12.14
N LYS A 205 -19.08 11.56 11.63
CA LYS A 205 -19.28 10.28 12.36
C LYS A 205 -18.00 9.45 12.39
N LEU A 206 -17.11 9.70 11.44
CA LEU A 206 -15.76 9.16 11.39
C LEU A 206 -14.77 10.32 11.47
N THR A 207 -13.81 10.22 12.38
CA THR A 207 -12.68 11.13 12.50
C THR A 207 -11.44 10.46 11.95
N TRP A 208 -10.58 11.21 11.27
CA TRP A 208 -9.26 10.70 10.91
C TRP A 208 -8.38 10.72 12.14
N ASP A 209 -7.98 9.53 12.60
CA ASP A 209 -6.98 9.35 13.64
C ASP A 209 -5.99 8.30 13.13
N LYS A 210 -4.71 8.68 13.10
CA LYS A 210 -3.59 7.83 12.67
C LYS A 210 -3.49 6.55 13.52
N ASP A 211 -4.09 6.57 14.70
CA ASP A 211 -4.03 5.49 15.67
C ASP A 211 -5.29 4.60 15.72
N SER A 212 -6.19 4.76 14.74
CA SER A 212 -7.46 4.03 14.68
C SER A 212 -7.76 3.44 13.31
N VAL A 213 -8.46 2.30 13.31
CA VAL A 213 -9.12 1.74 12.14
C VAL A 213 -10.63 1.74 12.33
N SER A 214 -11.33 1.75 11.19
CA SER A 214 -12.74 1.39 11.14
C SER A 214 -12.96 0.25 10.16
N TYR A 215 -13.85 -0.67 10.53
CA TYR A 215 -14.15 -1.87 9.78
C TYR A 215 -15.50 -1.69 9.11
N TRP A 216 -15.54 -1.93 7.81
CA TRP A 216 -16.72 -1.69 6.98
C TRP A 216 -17.09 -2.97 6.25
N SER A 217 -18.39 -3.22 6.12
CA SER A 217 -18.87 -4.23 5.20
C SER A 217 -20.16 -3.83 4.50
N ASN A 218 -20.17 -3.99 3.17
CA ASN A 218 -21.33 -3.73 2.32
C ASN A 218 -21.99 -2.37 2.61
N GLY A 219 -21.17 -1.32 2.69
CA GLY A 219 -21.60 0.06 2.91
C GLY A 219 -22.00 0.39 4.35
N LYS A 220 -21.67 -0.47 5.31
CA LYS A 220 -22.00 -0.26 6.73
C LYS A 220 -20.75 -0.30 7.59
N LEU A 221 -20.66 0.65 8.52
CA LEU A 221 -19.69 0.60 9.61
C LEU A 221 -20.03 -0.60 10.51
N ILE A 222 -19.14 -1.57 10.60
CA ILE A 222 -19.27 -2.70 11.51
C ILE A 222 -18.87 -2.26 12.93
N THR A 223 -17.69 -1.65 13.04
CA THR A 223 -17.12 -1.17 14.31
C THR A 223 -15.97 -0.19 14.06
N GLY A 224 -15.58 0.57 15.08
CA GLY A 224 -14.57 1.62 15.04
C GLY A 224 -15.15 3.05 15.10
N PRO A 225 -14.30 4.10 15.19
CA PRO A 225 -12.83 4.04 15.18
C PRO A 225 -12.27 3.37 16.45
N GLN A 226 -11.30 2.46 16.28
CA GLN A 226 -10.64 1.75 17.39
C GLN A 226 -9.23 1.29 16.99
N LYS A 227 -8.39 0.89 17.96
CA LYS A 227 -7.08 0.30 17.64
C LYS A 227 -7.26 -1.02 16.88
N LEU A 228 -6.41 -1.29 15.88
CA LEU A 228 -6.39 -2.54 15.13
C LEU A 228 -6.11 -3.66 16.11
N ASN A 229 -7.00 -4.63 16.09
CA ASN A 229 -6.81 -5.89 16.76
C ASN A 229 -6.83 -6.96 15.68
N MET A 230 -5.75 -7.74 15.56
CA MET A 230 -5.67 -8.76 14.51
C MET A 230 -6.71 -9.85 14.70
N GLN A 231 -6.96 -10.29 15.95
CA GLN A 231 -8.02 -11.26 16.23
C GLN A 231 -9.40 -10.75 15.82
N GLU A 232 -9.68 -9.48 16.08
CA GLU A 232 -10.92 -8.86 15.65
C GLU A 232 -10.97 -8.74 14.12
N LEU A 233 -9.90 -8.26 13.47
CA LEU A 233 -9.80 -8.20 12.01
C LEU A 233 -10.11 -9.56 11.37
N TYR A 234 -9.47 -10.63 11.85
CA TYR A 234 -9.71 -11.99 11.36
C TYR A 234 -11.13 -12.47 11.65
N SER A 235 -11.66 -12.21 12.85
CA SER A 235 -13.01 -12.64 13.22
C SER A 235 -14.07 -11.91 12.39
N LEU A 236 -13.88 -10.61 12.13
CA LEU A 236 -14.77 -9.80 11.31
C LEU A 236 -14.67 -10.18 9.84
N SER A 237 -13.46 -10.39 9.30
CA SER A 237 -13.28 -10.80 7.90
C SER A 237 -13.86 -12.18 7.64
N ALA A 238 -13.70 -13.13 8.56
CA ALA A 238 -14.32 -14.45 8.48
C ALA A 238 -15.86 -14.37 8.53
N LYS A 239 -16.41 -13.51 9.40
CA LYS A 239 -17.86 -13.34 9.57
C LYS A 239 -18.54 -12.64 8.39
N HIS A 240 -17.92 -11.58 7.88
CA HIS A 240 -18.49 -10.75 6.82
C HIS A 240 -18.08 -11.23 5.42
N GLY A 241 -17.16 -12.18 5.36
CA GLY A 241 -16.61 -12.70 4.13
C GLY A 241 -15.56 -11.76 3.52
N PRO A 242 -14.85 -12.24 2.49
CA PRO A 242 -13.87 -11.44 1.77
C PRO A 242 -14.52 -10.40 0.85
N ARG A 243 -15.82 -10.59 0.55
CA ARG A 243 -16.63 -9.72 -0.30
C ARG A 243 -17.08 -8.48 0.46
N GLY A 244 -16.67 -7.31 -0.01
CA GLY A 244 -17.11 -6.04 0.54
C GLY A 244 -16.65 -5.81 1.95
N PHE A 245 -15.56 -6.41 2.41
CA PHE A 245 -14.96 -6.10 3.72
C PHE A 245 -13.80 -5.14 3.54
N TRP A 246 -13.84 -4.01 4.25
CA TRP A 246 -12.87 -2.94 4.12
C TRP A 246 -12.34 -2.51 5.48
N VAL A 247 -11.04 -2.24 5.54
CA VAL A 247 -10.36 -1.70 6.71
C VAL A 247 -9.82 -0.33 6.35
N GLU A 248 -10.42 0.70 6.94
CA GLU A 248 -9.96 2.08 6.78
C GLU A 248 -8.89 2.38 7.83
N GLY A 249 -7.75 2.95 7.42
CA GLY A 249 -6.65 3.35 8.33
C GLY A 249 -5.37 2.48 8.27
N VAL A 250 -5.22 1.60 7.27
CA VAL A 250 -3.99 0.79 7.07
C VAL A 250 -3.21 1.30 5.86
N HIS A 251 -1.88 1.42 5.97
CA HIS A 251 -1.02 1.96 4.90
C HIS A 251 0.25 1.14 4.70
N ILE A 252 0.89 1.25 3.54
CA ILE A 252 2.23 0.70 3.30
C ILE A 252 3.25 1.81 3.54
N SER A 253 4.33 1.50 4.26
CA SER A 253 5.46 2.42 4.40
C SER A 253 6.75 1.84 3.89
N LEU A 254 7.60 2.74 3.43
CA LEU A 254 8.91 2.46 2.86
C LEU A 254 9.99 3.24 3.61
N ARG A 255 11.19 2.69 3.65
CA ARG A 255 12.40 3.37 4.16
C ARG A 255 13.66 2.88 3.45
N ASN A 256 14.76 3.60 3.64
CA ASN A 256 16.04 3.27 3.01
C ASN A 256 16.76 2.14 3.78
N PRO A 257 17.07 0.99 3.15
CA PRO A 257 17.84 -0.08 3.80
C PRO A 257 19.28 0.32 4.13
N THR A 258 19.90 1.26 3.38
CA THR A 258 21.28 1.74 3.63
C THR A 258 21.45 2.31 5.04
N THR A 259 20.38 2.86 5.61
CA THR A 259 20.35 3.47 6.94
C THR A 259 19.62 2.60 7.95
N GLN A 260 19.54 1.28 7.74
CA GLN A 260 18.80 0.37 8.61
C GLN A 260 19.14 0.51 10.10
N ALA A 261 20.42 0.75 10.42
CA ALA A 261 20.87 0.91 11.80
C ALA A 261 20.35 2.20 12.49
N THR A 262 19.96 3.21 11.71
CA THR A 262 19.52 4.53 12.21
C THR A 262 18.09 4.86 11.80
N ASN A 263 17.39 3.94 11.11
CA ASN A 263 16.03 4.17 10.63
C ASN A 263 15.07 4.38 11.80
N THR A 264 14.30 5.45 11.74
CA THR A 264 13.22 5.78 12.68
C THR A 264 11.92 5.96 11.91
N MET A 265 10.82 6.20 12.64
CA MET A 265 9.56 6.59 12.02
C MET A 265 9.64 7.95 11.31
N ALA A 266 10.53 8.86 11.73
CA ALA A 266 10.74 10.13 11.05
C ALA A 266 11.44 9.96 9.69
N THR A 267 12.22 8.89 9.50
CA THR A 267 12.90 8.56 8.23
C THR A 267 12.12 7.51 7.43
N THR A 268 10.84 7.34 7.73
CA THR A 268 9.94 6.36 7.10
C THR A 268 8.82 7.10 6.38
N MET A 269 8.56 6.72 5.14
CA MET A 269 7.51 7.34 4.32
C MET A 269 6.32 6.41 4.15
N THR A 270 5.13 6.92 4.41
CA THR A 270 3.88 6.21 4.19
C THR A 270 3.27 6.60 2.85
N PHE A 271 2.87 5.62 2.07
CA PHE A 271 2.28 5.84 0.75
C PHE A 271 1.02 4.98 0.56
N ASP A 272 0.04 5.51 -0.18
CA ASP A 272 -1.00 4.65 -0.74
C ASP A 272 -0.50 4.00 -2.03
N PHE A 273 -0.62 2.68 -2.05
CA PHE A 273 -0.35 1.83 -3.20
C PHE A 273 -1.64 1.21 -3.71
N LEU A 274 -1.71 1.06 -5.03
CA LEU A 274 -2.61 0.13 -5.66
C LEU A 274 -2.01 -1.28 -5.55
N GLU A 275 -2.79 -2.23 -5.05
CA GLU A 275 -2.41 -3.64 -5.05
C GLU A 275 -2.53 -4.19 -6.47
N ASP A 276 -1.41 -4.29 -7.18
CA ASP A 276 -1.36 -4.82 -8.55
C ASP A 276 -0.64 -6.16 -8.60
N THR A 277 -1.43 -7.18 -8.89
CA THR A 277 -1.05 -8.59 -9.01
C THR A 277 -0.27 -8.88 -10.30
N GLY A 278 -0.53 -8.08 -11.35
CA GLY A 278 0.13 -8.22 -12.64
C GLY A 278 1.54 -7.62 -12.65
N SER A 279 1.85 -6.73 -11.69
CA SER A 279 3.17 -6.15 -11.57
C SER A 279 4.13 -7.11 -10.86
N SER A 280 5.16 -7.57 -11.58
CA SER A 280 6.23 -8.40 -11.03
C SER A 280 7.12 -7.71 -9.99
N THR A 281 7.05 -6.38 -9.88
CA THR A 281 7.88 -5.58 -8.96
C THR A 281 7.08 -4.43 -8.38
N MET A 282 7.46 -3.93 -7.21
CA MET A 282 6.91 -2.68 -6.70
C MET A 282 7.21 -1.55 -7.69
N ARG A 283 6.28 -0.61 -7.88
CA ARG A 283 6.51 0.64 -8.64
C ARG A 283 6.43 1.83 -7.71
N ILE A 284 7.50 2.61 -7.68
CA ILE A 284 7.55 3.94 -7.09
C ILE A 284 7.97 4.98 -8.15
N PHE A 285 7.82 6.26 -7.83
CA PHE A 285 8.22 7.35 -8.70
C PHE A 285 9.59 7.92 -8.34
N SER A 286 10.22 8.64 -9.27
CA SER A 286 11.51 9.32 -9.02
C SER A 286 11.43 10.30 -7.85
N ASP A 287 10.30 11.00 -7.71
CA ASP A 287 10.06 11.90 -6.57
C ASP A 287 9.98 11.13 -5.24
N ASP A 288 9.36 9.94 -5.24
CA ASP A 288 9.28 9.09 -4.04
C ASP A 288 10.68 8.66 -3.61
N ARG A 289 11.49 8.21 -4.57
CA ARG A 289 12.89 7.86 -4.33
C ARG A 289 13.66 9.05 -3.75
N PHE A 290 13.57 10.20 -4.39
CA PHE A 290 14.26 11.41 -3.93
C PHE A 290 13.87 11.74 -2.48
N GLN A 291 12.59 11.70 -2.15
CA GLN A 291 12.12 11.97 -0.78
C GLN A 291 12.67 10.94 0.22
N ILE A 292 12.68 9.65 -0.11
CA ILE A 292 13.25 8.61 0.77
C ILE A 292 14.76 8.81 0.95
N GLU A 293 15.49 9.13 -0.12
CA GLU A 293 16.94 9.41 -0.07
C GLU A 293 17.25 10.65 0.76
N THR A 294 16.49 11.72 0.58
CA THR A 294 16.61 12.96 1.36
C THR A 294 16.33 12.72 2.85
N LEU A 295 15.22 12.04 3.18
CA LEU A 295 14.86 11.75 4.57
C LEU A 295 15.86 10.83 5.27
N SER A 296 16.45 9.89 4.55
CA SER A 296 17.48 9.00 5.11
C SER A 296 18.88 9.62 5.13
N GLY A 297 19.12 10.67 4.34
CA GLY A 297 20.45 11.24 4.13
C GLY A 297 21.40 10.31 3.36
N ALA A 298 20.87 9.31 2.65
CA ALA A 298 21.66 8.33 1.92
C ALA A 298 20.97 7.91 0.62
N PRO A 299 21.73 7.55 -0.44
CA PRO A 299 21.14 6.99 -1.65
C PRO A 299 20.53 5.61 -1.38
N LEU A 300 19.49 5.26 -2.15
CA LEU A 300 18.95 3.90 -2.16
C LEU A 300 19.94 2.96 -2.85
N PRO A 301 20.09 1.70 -2.40
CA PRO A 301 20.91 0.72 -3.10
C PRO A 301 20.36 0.47 -4.50
N ALA A 302 21.11 0.86 -5.53
CA ALA A 302 20.77 0.59 -6.92
C ALA A 302 21.11 -0.86 -7.27
N VAL A 303 20.15 -1.58 -7.86
CA VAL A 303 20.34 -2.96 -8.34
C VAL A 303 20.75 -2.99 -9.80
N GLY A 304 20.26 -2.04 -10.60
CA GLY A 304 20.53 -1.94 -12.02
C GLY A 304 19.36 -1.34 -12.80
N GLN A 305 19.40 -1.46 -14.12
CA GLN A 305 18.27 -1.11 -15.00
C GLN A 305 17.57 -2.38 -15.48
N ALA A 306 16.27 -2.29 -15.70
CA ALA A 306 15.49 -3.36 -16.33
C ALA A 306 14.58 -2.79 -17.42
N ILE A 307 14.38 -3.59 -18.47
CA ILE A 307 13.33 -3.34 -19.46
C ILE A 307 12.04 -3.96 -18.91
N LYS A 308 11.00 -3.14 -18.77
CA LYS A 308 9.67 -3.57 -18.32
C LYS A 308 8.69 -3.41 -19.46
N GLN A 309 7.89 -4.46 -19.70
CA GLN A 309 6.76 -4.40 -20.61
C GLN A 309 5.58 -3.76 -19.87
N THR A 310 5.04 -2.68 -20.42
CA THR A 310 3.79 -2.05 -19.95
C THR A 310 2.74 -2.10 -21.05
N ALA A 311 1.50 -1.70 -20.73
CA ALA A 311 0.44 -1.52 -21.72
C ALA A 311 0.81 -0.46 -22.79
N ALA A 312 1.66 0.52 -22.43
CA ALA A 312 2.14 1.56 -23.35
C ALA A 312 3.43 1.17 -24.11
N GLY A 313 3.89 -0.09 -23.98
CA GLY A 313 5.12 -0.57 -24.59
C GLY A 313 6.25 -0.79 -23.59
N GLN A 314 7.46 -0.99 -24.12
CA GLN A 314 8.65 -1.23 -23.31
C GLN A 314 9.22 0.06 -22.75
N ILE A 315 9.55 0.05 -21.47
CA ILE A 315 10.23 1.16 -20.80
C ILE A 315 11.49 0.64 -20.11
N VAL A 316 12.53 1.48 -20.06
CA VAL A 316 13.71 1.22 -19.23
C VAL A 316 13.49 1.89 -17.88
N VAL A 317 13.57 1.11 -16.81
CA VAL A 317 13.41 1.61 -15.43
C VAL A 317 14.64 1.27 -14.61
N GLN A 318 14.96 2.14 -13.65
CA GLN A 318 15.96 1.85 -12.63
C GLN A 318 15.33 1.01 -11.52
N ASN A 319 16.03 0.00 -11.04
CA ASN A 319 15.63 -0.78 -9.87
C ASN A 319 16.48 -0.42 -8.66
N VAL A 320 15.80 -0.26 -7.52
CA VAL A 320 16.40 0.01 -6.22
C VAL A 320 15.89 -0.98 -5.18
N ILE A 321 16.62 -1.15 -4.08
CA ILE A 321 16.14 -1.87 -2.90
C ILE A 321 15.54 -0.88 -1.90
N LEU A 322 14.37 -1.23 -1.37
CA LEU A 322 13.66 -0.51 -0.32
C LEU A 322 13.34 -1.46 0.82
N GLN A 323 13.18 -0.94 2.03
CA GLN A 323 12.53 -1.68 3.12
C GLN A 323 11.06 -1.32 3.17
N ALA A 324 10.18 -2.31 3.08
CA ALA A 324 8.74 -2.13 3.18
C ALA A 324 8.14 -2.78 4.44
N ASN A 325 7.07 -2.16 4.95
CA ASN A 325 6.21 -2.73 5.96
C ASN A 325 4.77 -2.22 5.79
N ILE A 326 3.82 -2.97 6.33
CA ILE A 326 2.45 -2.47 6.48
C ILE A 326 2.42 -1.73 7.81
N MET A 327 2.04 -0.46 7.81
CA MET A 327 2.00 0.35 9.02
C MET A 327 0.58 0.49 9.54
N PHE A 328 0.48 0.45 10.86
CA PHE A 328 -0.72 0.71 11.62
C PHE A 328 -0.33 1.42 12.93
N ASN A 329 -0.98 2.53 13.28
CA ASN A 329 -0.66 3.33 14.49
C ASN A 329 0.80 3.81 14.58
N GLY A 330 1.38 4.18 13.43
CA GLY A 330 2.81 4.50 13.35
C GLY A 330 3.72 3.33 13.70
N GLN A 331 3.20 2.10 13.81
CA GLN A 331 3.94 0.89 14.13
C GLN A 331 3.91 -0.10 12.96
N PRO A 332 5.01 -0.83 12.72
CA PRO A 332 5.04 -1.88 11.72
C PRO A 332 4.16 -3.06 12.15
N LEU A 333 3.30 -3.51 11.24
CA LEU A 333 2.43 -4.67 11.42
C LEU A 333 3.23 -5.97 11.40
N ILE A 334 4.29 -6.02 10.59
CA ILE A 334 5.20 -7.16 10.44
C ILE A 334 6.45 -6.91 11.29
N PRO A 335 7.02 -7.92 12.01
CA PRO A 335 8.06 -7.69 13.01
C PRO A 335 9.36 -7.13 12.42
N TYR A 336 9.55 -7.35 11.13
CA TYR A 336 10.75 -7.01 10.41
C TYR A 336 10.36 -6.27 9.15
N TRP A 337 11.24 -5.35 8.76
CA TRP A 337 11.17 -4.68 7.49
C TRP A 337 11.67 -5.62 6.41
N VAL A 338 11.01 -5.58 5.26
CA VAL A 338 11.25 -6.53 4.18
C VAL A 338 11.95 -5.80 3.06
N ASP A 339 13.14 -6.27 2.72
CA ASP A 339 13.87 -5.76 1.56
C ASP A 339 13.12 -6.17 0.29
N ILE A 340 12.73 -5.18 -0.49
CA ILE A 340 11.96 -5.34 -1.72
C ILE A 340 12.66 -4.61 -2.85
N GLN A 341 12.62 -5.22 -4.04
CA GLN A 341 13.04 -4.54 -5.25
C GLN A 341 11.89 -3.70 -5.80
N ALA A 342 12.14 -2.40 -5.99
CA ALA A 342 11.21 -1.47 -6.59
C ALA A 342 11.76 -0.89 -7.89
N SER A 343 10.90 -0.80 -8.89
CA SER A 343 11.15 -0.09 -10.14
C SER A 343 10.78 1.38 -9.98
N VAL A 344 11.72 2.25 -10.31
CA VAL A 344 11.59 3.71 -10.26
C VAL A 344 11.17 4.21 -11.63
N THR A 345 9.96 4.75 -11.73
CA THR A 345 9.43 5.38 -12.95
C THR A 345 9.58 6.90 -12.87
N PRO A 346 9.92 7.60 -13.96
CA PRO A 346 10.01 9.06 -13.95
C PRO A 346 8.71 9.76 -13.53
N GLY A 347 8.84 10.85 -12.77
CA GLY A 347 7.76 11.76 -12.40
C GLY A 347 7.30 11.60 -10.95
N ARG A 348 5.99 11.78 -10.75
CA ARG A 348 5.31 11.77 -9.44
C ARG A 348 3.95 11.09 -9.49
N LYS A 349 3.44 10.66 -8.33
CA LYS A 349 2.09 10.09 -8.21
C LYS A 349 1.05 11.09 -8.74
N GLY A 350 0.08 10.58 -9.50
CA GLY A 350 -1.02 11.36 -10.08
C GLY A 350 -0.75 11.78 -11.53
N THR A 351 0.43 12.32 -11.85
CA THR A 351 0.77 12.64 -13.25
C THR A 351 1.22 11.41 -14.03
N SER A 352 1.90 10.48 -13.35
CA SER A 352 2.50 9.28 -13.96
C SER A 352 1.75 7.98 -13.60
N GLY A 353 0.55 8.09 -13.04
CA GLY A 353 -0.27 6.99 -12.55
C GLY A 353 -0.12 6.71 -11.06
N ASP A 354 -0.51 5.49 -10.64
CA ASP A 354 -0.48 5.04 -9.24
C ASP A 354 0.79 4.32 -8.84
N ARG A 355 1.10 4.29 -7.54
CA ARG A 355 2.14 3.39 -7.03
C ARG A 355 1.60 1.96 -7.05
N LEU A 356 2.43 0.99 -7.42
CA LEU A 356 2.02 -0.42 -7.47
C LEU A 356 2.75 -1.16 -6.37
N SER A 357 2.04 -1.87 -5.50
CA SER A 357 2.68 -2.65 -4.44
C SER A 357 3.60 -3.72 -5.03
N GLY A 358 3.20 -4.36 -6.14
CA GLY A 358 3.91 -5.48 -6.74
C GLY A 358 3.65 -6.78 -5.97
N VAL A 359 4.56 -7.75 -6.09
CA VAL A 359 4.37 -9.09 -5.51
C VAL A 359 4.90 -9.27 -4.08
N TRP A 360 5.48 -8.25 -3.45
CA TRP A 360 6.19 -8.47 -2.17
C TRP A 360 5.29 -8.98 -1.04
N ILE A 361 4.00 -8.59 -1.01
CA ILE A 361 3.04 -9.14 -0.06
C ILE A 361 2.90 -10.66 -0.24
N GLN A 362 3.01 -11.15 -1.48
CA GLN A 362 2.96 -12.58 -1.84
C GLN A 362 4.22 -13.34 -1.41
N HIS A 363 5.33 -12.64 -1.14
CA HIS A 363 6.53 -13.24 -0.56
C HIS A 363 6.44 -13.38 0.96
N LEU A 364 5.51 -12.68 1.60
CA LEU A 364 5.33 -12.69 3.05
C LEU A 364 4.12 -13.48 3.49
N LEU A 365 3.09 -13.49 2.65
CA LEU A 365 1.79 -14.06 2.94
C LEU A 365 1.41 -14.97 1.79
N PHE A 366 0.72 -16.06 2.09
CA PHE A 366 0.04 -16.85 1.09
C PHE A 366 -1.03 -15.99 0.44
N VAL A 367 -0.98 -15.91 -0.88
CA VAL A 367 -1.95 -15.17 -1.68
C VAL A 367 -2.60 -16.15 -2.64
N LEU A 368 -3.92 -16.32 -2.50
CA LEU A 368 -4.71 -17.22 -3.34
C LEU A 368 -5.72 -16.41 -4.14
N SER A 369 -5.85 -16.73 -5.43
CA SER A 369 -6.95 -16.29 -6.28
C SER A 369 -7.88 -17.47 -6.54
N MET A 370 -9.18 -17.20 -6.66
CA MET A 370 -10.20 -18.24 -6.84
C MET A 370 -11.00 -18.03 -8.12
N PRO A 371 -11.40 -19.11 -8.82
CA PRO A 371 -12.26 -19.05 -9.99
C PRO A 371 -13.73 -18.85 -9.57
N ASP A 372 -14.02 -17.74 -8.90
CA ASP A 372 -15.35 -17.42 -8.33
C ASP A 372 -15.92 -16.07 -8.86
N ASN A 373 -15.29 -15.53 -9.90
CA ASN A 373 -15.60 -14.24 -10.52
C ASN A 373 -15.52 -13.02 -9.59
N THR A 374 -14.95 -13.15 -8.38
CA THR A 374 -14.75 -11.99 -7.51
C THR A 374 -13.65 -11.05 -7.94
N ARG A 375 -12.67 -11.58 -8.70
CA ARG A 375 -11.36 -10.96 -8.92
C ARG A 375 -10.62 -10.60 -7.61
N ARG A 376 -10.99 -11.21 -6.48
CA ARG A 376 -10.37 -10.96 -5.19
C ARG A 376 -9.16 -11.86 -4.97
N LYS A 377 -8.26 -11.34 -4.14
CA LYS A 377 -7.19 -12.12 -3.51
C LYS A 377 -7.57 -12.43 -2.09
N HIS A 378 -7.28 -13.65 -1.67
CA HIS A 378 -7.28 -14.05 -0.28
C HIS A 378 -5.83 -14.02 0.19
N ILE A 379 -5.56 -13.40 1.33
CA ILE A 379 -4.22 -13.25 1.89
C ILE A 379 -4.21 -13.87 3.28
N GLY A 380 -3.24 -14.71 3.59
CA GLY A 380 -3.13 -15.38 4.89
C GLY A 380 -1.71 -15.84 5.19
N THR A 381 -1.46 -16.23 6.43
CA THR A 381 -0.14 -16.73 6.88
C THR A 381 -0.06 -18.26 6.89
N ASP A 382 -1.18 -18.96 6.72
CA ASP A 382 -1.26 -20.43 6.66
C ASP A 382 -2.14 -20.89 5.49
N ILE A 383 -1.58 -21.69 4.59
CA ILE A 383 -2.29 -22.15 3.39
C ILE A 383 -3.43 -23.13 3.72
N GLY A 384 -3.29 -23.95 4.76
CA GLY A 384 -4.29 -24.93 5.15
C GLY A 384 -5.56 -24.25 5.65
N GLU A 385 -5.41 -23.25 6.51
CA GLU A 385 -6.50 -22.42 6.99
C GLU A 385 -7.14 -21.62 5.86
N MET A 386 -6.34 -21.05 4.95
CA MET A 386 -6.91 -20.37 3.80
C MET A 386 -7.80 -21.33 3.01
N ILE A 387 -7.30 -22.52 2.65
CA ILE A 387 -8.08 -23.53 1.92
C ILE A 387 -9.38 -23.89 2.65
N LEU A 388 -9.37 -23.98 3.98
CA LEU A 388 -10.56 -24.29 4.79
C LEU A 388 -11.60 -23.16 4.79
N ASN A 389 -11.18 -21.91 4.62
CA ASN A 389 -12.05 -20.73 4.66
C ASN A 389 -12.39 -20.18 3.26
N LEU A 390 -11.77 -20.71 2.20
CA LEU A 390 -12.05 -20.28 0.84
C LEU A 390 -13.47 -20.70 0.42
N PRO A 391 -14.19 -19.84 -0.34
CA PRO A 391 -15.46 -20.23 -0.93
C PRO A 391 -15.26 -21.41 -1.89
N ILE A 392 -16.30 -22.25 -2.06
CA ILE A 392 -16.25 -23.37 -3.01
C ILE A 392 -16.04 -22.79 -4.42
N PRO A 393 -14.96 -23.15 -5.14
CA PRO A 393 -14.69 -22.61 -6.47
C PRO A 393 -15.77 -22.98 -7.48
N ASP A 394 -16.27 -22.01 -8.24
CA ASP A 394 -17.23 -22.19 -9.34
C ASP A 394 -16.53 -22.21 -10.69
N TYR A 395 -15.77 -23.27 -10.93
CA TYR A 395 -15.01 -23.47 -12.16
C TYR A 395 -15.87 -23.52 -13.44
N ARG A 396 -17.19 -23.77 -13.31
CA ARG A 396 -18.10 -23.85 -14.48
C ARG A 396 -18.48 -22.47 -14.98
N ASN A 397 -18.61 -21.51 -14.08
CA ASN A 397 -18.98 -20.14 -14.41
C ASN A 397 -17.81 -19.15 -14.36
N ALA A 398 -16.59 -19.63 -14.07
CA ALA A 398 -15.39 -18.82 -14.01
C ALA A 398 -15.13 -18.09 -15.33
N ARG A 399 -15.06 -16.77 -15.27
CA ARG A 399 -14.74 -15.87 -16.37
C ARG A 399 -13.29 -15.45 -16.21
N PRO A 400 -12.40 -15.79 -17.18
CA PRO A 400 -11.03 -15.31 -17.12
C PRO A 400 -11.03 -13.77 -17.13
N PRO A 401 -10.05 -13.12 -16.47
CA PRO A 401 -9.91 -11.67 -16.54
C PRO A 401 -9.87 -11.25 -18.01
N ARG A 402 -10.73 -10.30 -18.40
CA ARG A 402 -10.63 -9.70 -19.73
C ARG A 402 -9.36 -8.85 -19.75
N PHE A 403 -8.41 -9.19 -20.61
CA PHE A 403 -7.28 -8.32 -20.92
C PHE A 403 -7.87 -7.08 -21.61
N VAL A 404 -7.78 -5.92 -20.96
CA VAL A 404 -8.16 -4.61 -21.51
C VAL A 404 -6.93 -3.95 -22.11
#